data_AF-A0A0V1KFR5-F1
#
_entry.id   AF-A0A0V1KFR5-F1
#
_cell.length_a   1.000
_cell.length_b   1.000
_cell.length_c   1.000
_cell.angle_alpha   90.00
_cell.angle_beta   90.00
_cell.angle_gamma   90.00
#
_symmetry.space_group_name_H-M   'P 1'
#
loop_
_entity.id
_entity.type
_entity.pdbx_description
1 polymer ?
#
loop_
_entity_poly.entity_id
_entity_poly.type
_entity_poly.pdbx_seq_one_letter_code
_entity_poly.pdbx_strand_id
1 'polypeptide(L)'
;MMASFCSRFFTLESAIDYLETLPPEDQMNVEMSQLPPSCEDGNLTDEEQIEENDLDEVMPSDVCGELDVTVHSDRVGNEDDFIPVLPLPTLAPELIPLSPVELFYKIMPKEEMAHFAEMTKRYALQKGLTLSVEEEDIEQFFGLILLSGYNCVPSENMFWSTAADLAVPIAPATMSRKIS
;
A
#
# COMPACT_ATOMS: atom_id res chain seq x y z
N MET A 1 23.53 -12.53 14.17
CA MET A 1 22.28 -12.28 14.92
C MET A 1 22.02 -10.79 14.82
N MET A 2 21.18 -10.38 13.87
CA MET A 2 20.70 -9.01 13.71
C MET A 2 19.71 -8.74 14.85
N ALA A 3 19.95 -7.70 15.64
CA ALA A 3 19.03 -7.27 16.67
C ALA A 3 18.59 -5.84 16.32
N SER A 4 17.41 -5.71 15.73
CA SER A 4 16.70 -4.44 15.62
C SER A 4 15.93 -4.20 16.92
N PHE A 5 15.93 -2.96 17.39
CA PHE A 5 15.20 -2.54 18.59
C PHE A 5 14.09 -1.59 18.19
N CYS A 6 12.90 -1.80 18.73
CA CYS A 6 11.72 -0.98 18.45
C CYS A 6 11.18 -0.41 19.76
N SER A 7 10.87 0.89 19.76
CA SER A 7 10.29 1.62 20.89
C SER A 7 9.08 2.43 20.46
N ARG A 8 8.07 2.48 21.32
CA ARG A 8 6.84 3.24 21.11
C ARG A 8 6.84 4.53 21.90
N PHE A 9 6.41 5.61 21.26
CA PHE A 9 6.29 6.93 21.86
C PHE A 9 4.91 7.51 21.60
N PHE A 10 4.41 8.31 22.53
CA PHE A 10 3.09 8.96 22.39
C PHE A 10 3.17 10.36 21.76
N THR A 11 4.36 10.97 21.77
CA THR A 11 4.58 12.31 21.19
C THR A 11 5.83 12.33 20.33
N LEU A 12 5.81 13.19 19.31
CA LEU A 12 6.98 13.42 18.45
C LEU A 12 8.20 13.91 19.24
N GLU A 13 7.98 14.81 20.20
CA GLU A 13 9.03 15.37 21.06
C GLU A 13 9.77 14.27 21.84
N SER A 14 9.04 13.32 22.44
CA SER A 14 9.64 12.23 23.21
C SER A 14 10.47 11.29 22.32
N ALA A 15 10.04 11.07 21.08
CA ALA A 15 10.77 10.28 20.11
C ALA A 15 12.07 10.98 19.67
N ILE A 16 12.01 12.29 19.40
CA ILE A 16 13.19 13.09 19.02
C ILE A 16 14.21 13.11 20.17
N ASP A 17 13.76 13.36 21.40
CA ASP A 17 14.63 13.32 22.58
C ASP A 17 15.35 11.96 22.69
N TYR A 18 14.64 10.86 22.41
CA TYR A 18 15.23 9.53 22.38
C TYR A 18 16.29 9.39 21.27
N LEU A 19 16.04 9.88 20.05
CA LEU A 19 17.01 9.85 18.95
C LEU A 19 18.30 10.57 19.31
N GLU A 20 18.21 11.71 19.99
CA GLU A 20 19.38 12.49 20.43
C GLU A 20 20.22 11.77 21.48
N THR A 21 19.62 10.82 22.22
CA THR A 21 20.37 9.97 23.17
C THR A 21 21.09 8.78 22.54
N LEU A 22 20.78 8.44 21.28
CA LEU A 22 21.43 7.33 20.56
C LEU A 22 22.86 7.70 20.13
N PRO A 23 23.78 6.72 20.02
CA PRO A 23 25.10 6.97 19.47
C PRO A 23 25.00 7.37 17.98
N PRO A 24 25.94 8.18 17.45
CA PRO A 24 25.86 8.75 16.10
C PRO A 24 25.76 7.69 14.98
N GLU A 25 26.33 6.51 15.21
CA GLU A 25 26.27 5.35 14.31
C GLU A 25 24.86 4.76 14.17
N ASP A 26 24.03 4.86 15.20
CA ASP A 26 22.67 4.33 15.20
C ASP A 26 21.64 5.39 14.77
N GLN A 27 21.94 6.68 14.94
CA GLN A 27 21.05 7.80 14.54
C GLN A 27 20.72 7.81 13.04
N MET A 28 21.65 7.37 12.19
CA MET A 28 21.45 7.30 10.73
C MET A 28 20.60 6.10 10.29
N ASN A 29 20.40 5.11 11.17
CA ASN A 29 19.73 3.86 10.86
C ASN A 29 18.37 3.77 11.56
N VAL A 30 17.78 4.92 11.89
CA VAL A 30 16.50 4.98 12.57
C VAL A 30 15.38 5.23 11.58
N GLU A 31 14.36 4.39 11.67
CA GLU A 31 13.09 4.53 10.97
C GLU A 31 12.00 4.92 11.96
N MET A 32 11.14 5.86 11.58
CA MET A 32 10.06 6.36 12.41
C MET A 32 8.73 6.22 11.67
N SER A 33 7.79 5.51 12.28
CA SER A 33 6.48 5.19 11.71
C SER A 33 5.37 5.67 12.63
N GLN A 34 4.39 6.38 12.08
CA GLN A 34 3.16 6.72 12.79
C GLN A 34 2.21 5.52 12.73
N LEU A 35 1.76 5.07 13.90
CA LEU A 35 0.76 4.03 14.01
C LEU A 35 -0.64 4.64 14.00
N PRO A 36 -1.63 3.92 13.44
CA PRO A 36 -3.02 4.28 13.64
C PRO A 36 -3.36 4.28 15.14
N PRO A 37 -4.26 5.16 15.60
CA PRO A 37 -4.69 5.19 16.99
C PRO A 37 -5.31 3.84 17.38
N SER A 38 -4.95 3.33 18.55
CA SER A 38 -5.46 2.04 19.07
C SER A 38 -6.96 2.07 19.43
N CYS A 39 -7.55 3.25 19.49
CA CYS A 39 -8.90 3.52 19.95
C CYS A 39 -9.70 4.10 18.79
N GLU A 40 -10.06 3.27 17.82
CA GLU A 40 -11.01 3.67 16.79
C GLU A 40 -12.35 3.01 17.12
N ASP A 41 -13.21 3.71 17.86
CA ASP A 41 -14.63 3.46 17.70
C ASP A 41 -14.94 3.91 16.27
N GLY A 42 -15.07 2.94 15.35
CA GLY A 42 -15.26 3.13 13.90
C GLY A 42 -16.52 3.88 13.48
N ASN A 43 -16.95 4.85 14.29
CA ASN A 43 -17.99 5.83 14.08
C ASN A 43 -17.44 7.19 13.58
N LEU A 44 -16.11 7.40 13.57
CA LEU A 44 -15.50 8.56 12.92
C LEU A 44 -15.11 8.21 11.49
N THR A 45 -16.13 8.05 10.64
CA THR A 45 -15.89 8.12 9.20
C THR A 45 -15.61 9.57 8.82
N ASP A 46 -14.60 9.74 7.99
CA ASP A 46 -14.13 10.93 7.26
C ASP A 46 -15.21 11.54 6.33
N GLU A 47 -16.39 11.84 6.86
CA GLU A 47 -17.31 12.77 6.21
C GLU A 47 -16.70 14.19 6.31
N GLU A 48 -15.59 14.40 5.59
CA GLU A 48 -14.90 15.67 5.46
C GLU A 48 -15.82 16.66 4.73
N GLN A 49 -16.57 17.45 5.51
CA GLN A 49 -17.25 18.66 5.03
C GLN A 49 -16.37 19.90 5.25
N ILE A 50 -15.09 19.81 4.88
CA ILE A 50 -14.19 20.96 4.90
C ILE A 50 -14.25 21.63 3.52
N GLU A 51 -14.67 22.90 3.48
CA GLU A 51 -14.52 23.69 2.25
C GLU A 51 -13.02 23.90 2.01
N GLU A 52 -12.47 23.20 1.01
CA GLU A 52 -11.05 23.27 0.59
C GLU A 52 -10.53 24.69 0.31
N ASN A 53 -11.44 25.68 0.22
CA ASN A 53 -11.15 27.05 -0.12
C ASN A 53 -11.01 27.99 1.10
N ASP A 54 -11.25 27.49 2.31
CA ASP A 54 -11.18 28.26 3.57
C ASP A 54 -10.27 27.54 4.60
N LEU A 55 -9.10 27.10 4.13
CA LEU A 55 -8.07 26.46 4.96
C LEU A 55 -7.22 27.52 5.66
N ASP A 56 -7.42 27.71 6.96
CA ASP A 56 -6.42 28.34 7.82
C ASP A 56 -5.19 27.42 7.90
N GLU A 57 -3.98 27.93 7.65
CA GLU A 57 -2.72 27.21 7.90
C GLU A 57 -2.53 27.05 9.42
N VAL A 58 -3.15 26.02 9.99
CA VAL A 58 -2.90 25.59 11.36
C VAL A 58 -1.80 24.53 11.34
N MET A 59 -0.63 24.87 11.87
CA MET A 59 0.42 23.88 12.16
C MET A 59 -0.09 22.98 13.30
N PRO A 60 -0.34 21.68 13.07
CA PRO A 60 -0.75 20.76 14.13
C PRO A 60 0.39 20.62 15.16
N SER A 61 0.04 20.53 16.44
CA SER A 61 1.01 20.40 17.53
C SER A 61 1.65 19.01 17.62
N ASP A 62 0.91 17.96 17.23
CA ASP A 62 1.35 16.57 17.19
C ASP A 62 0.44 15.76 16.24
N VAL A 63 0.85 14.55 15.89
CA VAL A 63 0.06 13.67 14.99
C VAL A 63 -0.77 12.67 15.80
N CYS A 64 -1.98 12.36 15.34
CA CYS A 64 -2.85 11.39 16.01
C CYS A 64 -2.28 9.97 15.91
N GLY A 65 -1.94 9.34 17.04
CA GLY A 65 -1.47 7.96 17.08
C GLY A 65 -0.24 7.78 17.98
N GLU A 66 0.20 6.54 18.13
CA GLU A 66 1.52 6.25 18.71
C GLU A 66 2.57 6.25 17.59
N LEU A 67 3.83 6.44 17.98
CA LEU A 67 4.95 6.53 17.07
C LEU A 67 5.93 5.40 17.36
N ASP A 68 6.18 4.56 16.38
CA ASP A 68 7.15 3.47 16.46
C ASP A 68 8.49 3.96 15.90
N VAL A 69 9.51 3.97 16.75
CA VAL A 69 10.90 4.24 16.39
C VAL A 69 11.65 2.92 16.35
N THR A 70 12.15 2.56 15.17
CA THR A 70 12.90 1.33 14.93
C THR A 70 14.34 1.66 14.61
N VAL A 71 15.27 1.21 15.45
CA VAL A 71 16.71 1.35 15.21
C VAL A 71 17.20 0.07 14.54
N HIS A 72 17.64 0.19 13.30
CA HIS A 72 18.24 -0.90 12.54
C HIS A 72 19.72 -1.01 12.91
N SER A 73 20.13 -2.19 13.38
CA SER A 73 21.54 -2.42 13.68
C SER A 73 22.29 -2.75 12.39
N ASP A 74 22.79 -1.70 11.73
CA ASP A 74 23.81 -1.84 10.69
C ASP A 74 25.18 -1.95 11.36
N ARG A 75 25.36 -2.98 12.18
CA ARG A 75 26.71 -3.53 12.28
C ARG A 75 27.03 -4.01 10.88
N VAL A 76 27.85 -3.23 10.19
CA VAL A 76 28.56 -3.62 8.97
C VAL A 76 29.27 -4.94 9.29
N GLY A 77 28.56 -6.06 9.08
CA GLY A 77 29.17 -7.20 8.43
C GLY A 77 29.89 -6.62 7.23
N ASN A 78 31.16 -7.01 7.08
CA ASN A 78 32.12 -6.44 6.14
C ASN A 78 31.46 -5.95 4.85
N GLU A 79 32.09 -4.95 4.23
CA GLU A 79 31.86 -4.33 2.92
C GLU A 79 31.45 -5.27 1.74
N ASP A 80 31.37 -6.58 1.99
CA ASP A 80 30.94 -7.70 1.16
C ASP A 80 29.42 -8.02 1.19
N ASP A 81 28.58 -7.40 2.04
CA ASP A 81 27.11 -7.62 2.01
C ASP A 81 26.39 -6.80 0.92
N PHE A 82 27.08 -6.50 -0.20
CA PHE A 82 26.39 -6.26 -1.46
C PHE A 82 25.62 -7.54 -1.79
N ILE A 83 24.31 -7.59 -1.58
CA ILE A 83 23.49 -8.60 -2.28
C ILE A 83 23.71 -8.31 -3.76
N PRO A 84 24.46 -9.14 -4.50
CA PRO A 84 24.67 -8.87 -5.90
C PRO A 84 23.29 -8.96 -6.54
N VAL A 85 22.92 -7.99 -7.39
CA VAL A 85 21.70 -8.13 -8.20
C VAL A 85 21.97 -9.27 -9.18
N LEU A 86 21.68 -10.49 -8.73
CA LEU A 86 21.85 -11.69 -9.51
C LEU A 86 20.64 -11.86 -10.42
N PRO A 87 20.84 -12.36 -11.65
CA PRO A 87 19.73 -12.66 -12.55
C PRO A 87 18.73 -13.60 -11.87
N LEU A 88 17.43 -13.44 -12.15
CA LEU A 88 16.37 -14.31 -11.64
C LEU A 88 16.69 -15.82 -11.81
N PRO A 89 17.29 -16.28 -12.93
CA PRO A 89 17.69 -17.68 -13.07
C PRO A 89 18.69 -18.20 -12.03
N THR A 90 19.47 -17.31 -11.43
CA THR A 90 20.48 -17.64 -10.42
C THR A 90 19.87 -17.68 -9.02
N LEU A 91 18.93 -16.79 -8.73
CA LEU A 91 18.27 -16.69 -7.42
C LEU A 91 17.10 -17.67 -7.26
N ALA A 92 16.31 -17.86 -8.32
CA ALA A 92 15.08 -18.63 -8.28
C ALA A 92 14.81 -19.33 -9.63
N PRO A 93 15.62 -20.35 -9.98
CA PRO A 93 15.47 -21.08 -11.25
C PRO A 93 14.10 -21.76 -11.41
N GLU A 94 13.42 -22.08 -10.31
CA GLU A 94 12.08 -22.67 -10.28
C GLU A 94 10.98 -21.71 -10.76
N LEU A 95 11.26 -20.40 -10.85
CA LEU A 95 10.33 -19.39 -11.35
C LEU A 95 10.40 -19.21 -12.87
N ILE A 96 11.54 -19.57 -13.50
CA ILE A 96 11.73 -19.47 -14.96
C ILE A 96 10.66 -20.23 -15.77
N PRO A 97 10.28 -21.47 -15.44
CA PRO A 97 9.33 -22.22 -16.26
C PRO A 97 7.88 -21.77 -16.08
N LEU A 98 7.59 -20.88 -15.12
CA LEU A 98 6.23 -20.46 -14.80
C LEU A 98 5.75 -19.40 -15.79
N SER A 99 4.47 -19.50 -16.16
CA SER A 99 3.79 -18.45 -16.89
C SER A 99 3.65 -17.18 -16.04
N PRO A 100 3.48 -15.99 -16.66
CA PRO A 100 3.26 -14.75 -15.92
C PRO A 100 2.10 -14.82 -14.92
N VAL A 101 1.04 -15.57 -15.24
CA VAL A 101 -0.12 -15.76 -14.37
C VAL A 101 0.21 -16.67 -13.19
N GLU A 102 0.99 -17.74 -13.39
CA GLU A 102 1.45 -18.60 -12.29
C GLU A 102 2.40 -17.85 -11.34
N LEU A 103 3.25 -16.96 -11.88
CA LEU A 103 4.07 -16.06 -11.08
C LEU A 103 3.21 -15.08 -10.28
N PHE A 104 2.18 -14.50 -10.90
CA PHE A 104 1.23 -13.65 -10.20
C PHE A 104 0.60 -14.39 -9.01
N TYR A 105 0.13 -15.63 -9.19
CA TYR A 105 -0.45 -16.41 -8.09
C TYR A 105 0.54 -16.85 -7.02
N LYS A 106 1.86 -16.82 -7.29
CA LYS A 106 2.87 -16.99 -6.23
C LYS A 106 3.00 -15.77 -5.34
N ILE A 107 2.75 -14.58 -5.87
CA ILE A 107 2.81 -13.30 -5.14
C ILE A 107 1.45 -13.01 -4.48
N MET A 108 0.38 -13.26 -5.21
CA MET A 108 -1.01 -13.00 -4.85
C MET A 108 -1.84 -14.29 -5.02
N PRO A 109 -1.87 -15.17 -4.00
CA PRO A 109 -2.57 -16.44 -4.07
C PRO A 109 -4.08 -16.29 -4.34
N LYS A 110 -4.71 -17.35 -4.89
CA LYS A 110 -6.15 -17.33 -5.19
C LYS A 110 -7.02 -17.17 -3.94
N GLU A 111 -6.55 -17.68 -2.81
CA GLU A 111 -7.21 -17.55 -1.51
C GLU A 111 -7.37 -16.07 -1.10
N GLU A 112 -6.41 -15.22 -1.48
CA GLU A 112 -6.50 -13.77 -1.25
C GLU A 112 -7.58 -13.12 -2.12
N MET A 113 -7.81 -13.61 -3.35
CA MET A 113 -8.89 -13.09 -4.22
C MET A 113 -10.26 -13.29 -3.58
N ALA A 114 -10.49 -14.47 -3.01
CA ALA A 114 -11.71 -14.77 -2.27
C ALA A 114 -11.83 -13.89 -1.01
N HIS A 115 -10.73 -13.67 -0.30
CA HIS A 115 -10.71 -12.78 0.87
C HIS A 115 -11.07 -11.33 0.49
N PHE A 116 -10.48 -10.79 -0.57
CA PHE A 116 -10.81 -9.46 -1.08
C PHE A 116 -12.26 -9.33 -1.53
N ALA A 117 -12.82 -10.34 -2.20
CA ALA A 117 -14.22 -10.36 -2.58
C ALA A 117 -15.13 -10.29 -1.34
N GLU A 118 -14.81 -11.04 -0.30
CA GLU A 118 -15.54 -11.04 0.96
C GLU A 118 -15.45 -9.67 1.67
N MET A 119 -14.26 -9.09 1.77
CA MET A 119 -14.05 -7.78 2.39
C MET A 119 -14.75 -6.66 1.61
N THR A 120 -14.72 -6.72 0.27
CA THR A 120 -15.42 -5.77 -0.60
C THR A 120 -16.93 -5.84 -0.39
N LYS A 121 -17.50 -7.05 -0.27
CA LYS A 121 -18.92 -7.25 0.05
C LYS A 121 -19.29 -6.68 1.43
N ARG A 122 -18.46 -6.93 2.45
CA ARG A 122 -18.66 -6.37 3.81
C ARG A 122 -18.64 -4.84 3.80
N TYR A 123 -17.67 -4.25 3.11
CA TYR A 123 -17.57 -2.79 2.98
C TYR A 123 -18.78 -2.18 2.29
N ALA A 124 -19.24 -2.78 1.19
CA ALA A 124 -20.47 -2.33 0.52
C ALA A 124 -21.68 -2.36 1.47
N LEU A 125 -21.83 -3.43 2.25
CA LEU A 125 -22.92 -3.57 3.22
C LEU A 125 -22.87 -2.48 4.30
N GLN A 126 -21.68 -2.12 4.79
CA GLN A 126 -21.50 -1.02 5.74
C GLN A 126 -21.93 0.33 5.17
N LYS A 127 -21.71 0.54 3.86
CA LYS A 127 -22.16 1.74 3.14
C LYS A 127 -23.62 1.66 2.67
N GLY A 128 -24.39 0.67 3.12
CA GLY A 128 -25.80 0.49 2.75
C GLY A 128 -26.02 0.02 1.30
N LEU A 129 -24.97 -0.49 0.65
CA LEU A 129 -25.00 -1.00 -0.72
C LEU A 129 -24.96 -2.53 -0.71
N THR A 130 -25.81 -3.15 -1.52
CA THR A 130 -25.71 -4.59 -1.80
C THR A 130 -24.91 -4.78 -3.08
N LEU A 131 -23.67 -5.23 -2.94
CA LEU A 131 -22.78 -5.53 -4.05
C LEU A 131 -22.58 -7.04 -4.16
N SER A 132 -22.75 -7.59 -5.37
CA SER A 132 -22.38 -8.97 -5.69
C SER A 132 -20.99 -8.95 -6.29
N VAL A 133 -20.02 -9.56 -5.61
CA VAL A 133 -18.62 -9.67 -6.05
C VAL A 133 -18.14 -11.09 -5.77
N GLU A 134 -17.60 -11.72 -6.79
CA GLU A 134 -16.93 -13.02 -6.70
C GLU A 134 -15.41 -12.86 -6.90
N GLU A 135 -14.66 -13.94 -6.72
CA GLU A 135 -13.19 -13.93 -6.84
C GLU A 135 -12.75 -13.53 -8.26
N GLU A 136 -13.49 -13.93 -9.29
CA GLU A 136 -13.18 -13.59 -10.68
C GLU A 136 -13.33 -12.08 -10.96
N ASP A 137 -14.27 -11.41 -10.30
CA ASP A 137 -14.44 -9.96 -10.42
C ASP A 137 -13.22 -9.23 -9.83
N ILE A 138 -12.65 -9.76 -8.74
CA ILE A 138 -11.43 -9.25 -8.13
C ILE A 138 -10.22 -9.53 -9.01
N GLU A 139 -10.09 -10.73 -9.58
CA GLU A 139 -9.01 -11.06 -10.52
C GLU A 139 -9.04 -10.12 -11.74
N GLN A 140 -10.23 -9.84 -12.27
CA GLN A 140 -10.43 -8.87 -13.35
C GLN A 140 -10.02 -7.45 -12.94
N PHE A 141 -10.40 -7.01 -11.73
CA PHE A 141 -10.03 -5.71 -11.19
C PHE A 141 -8.50 -5.56 -11.06
N PHE A 142 -7.80 -6.56 -10.50
CA PHE A 142 -6.34 -6.57 -10.46
C PHE A 142 -5.71 -6.59 -11.85
N GLY A 143 -6.30 -7.31 -12.80
CA GLY A 143 -5.89 -7.27 -14.20
C GLY A 143 -5.93 -5.86 -14.80
N LEU A 144 -6.96 -5.08 -14.46
CA LEU A 144 -7.07 -3.67 -14.88
C LEU A 144 -6.07 -2.76 -14.14
N ILE A 145 -5.81 -2.99 -12.85
CA ILE A 145 -4.77 -2.27 -12.12
C ILE A 145 -3.40 -2.48 -12.78
N LEU A 146 -3.04 -3.74 -13.05
CA LEU A 146 -1.78 -4.07 -13.72
C LEU A 146 -1.72 -3.42 -15.10
N LEU A 147 -2.80 -3.51 -15.88
CA LEU A 147 -2.90 -2.87 -17.19
C LEU A 147 -2.68 -1.36 -17.11
N SER A 148 -3.22 -0.70 -16.08
CA SER A 148 -3.09 0.75 -15.89
C SER A 148 -1.64 1.18 -15.61
N GLY A 149 -0.84 0.32 -14.97
CA GLY A 149 0.59 0.55 -14.80
C GLY A 149 1.39 0.46 -16.10
N TYR A 150 0.91 -0.32 -17.07
CA TYR A 150 1.54 -0.43 -18.41
C TYR A 150 1.01 0.59 -19.42
N ASN A 151 -0.24 1.00 -19.30
CA ASN A 151 -0.91 1.91 -20.24
C ASN A 151 -1.11 3.28 -19.59
N CYS A 152 -0.27 4.24 -19.97
CA CYS A 152 -0.42 5.61 -19.51
C CYS A 152 -1.50 6.33 -20.32
N VAL A 153 -2.66 6.58 -19.70
CA VAL A 153 -3.67 7.52 -20.20
C VAL A 153 -3.63 8.82 -19.37
N PRO A 154 -3.99 9.98 -19.93
CA PRO A 154 -3.91 11.26 -19.21
C PRO A 154 -4.76 11.34 -17.94
N SER A 155 -5.83 10.54 -17.85
CA SER A 155 -6.66 10.40 -16.64
C SER A 155 -7.32 9.03 -16.61
N GLU A 156 -7.59 8.51 -15.41
CA GLU A 156 -8.22 7.19 -15.22
C GLU A 156 -9.55 7.07 -15.99
N ASN A 157 -10.30 8.17 -16.06
CA ASN A 157 -11.55 8.27 -16.80
C ASN A 157 -11.42 7.86 -18.27
N MET A 158 -10.23 8.03 -18.86
CA MET A 158 -9.98 7.77 -20.27
C MET A 158 -9.78 6.28 -20.59
N PHE A 159 -9.54 5.41 -19.60
CA PHE A 159 -9.50 3.96 -19.84
C PHE A 159 -10.83 3.42 -20.38
N TRP A 160 -11.94 4.05 -20.01
CA TRP A 160 -13.29 3.72 -20.51
C TRP A 160 -13.74 4.63 -21.66
N SER A 161 -12.85 5.43 -22.24
CA SER A 161 -13.17 6.30 -23.37
C SER A 161 -13.48 5.48 -24.62
N THR A 162 -14.49 5.93 -25.38
CA THR A 162 -14.81 5.40 -26.71
C THR A 162 -14.10 6.17 -27.83
N ALA A 163 -13.31 7.20 -27.49
CA ALA A 163 -12.54 7.97 -28.46
C ALA A 163 -11.43 7.11 -29.08
N ALA A 164 -11.26 7.19 -30.39
CA ALA A 164 -10.38 6.28 -31.14
C ALA A 164 -8.88 6.40 -30.77
N ASP A 165 -8.47 7.56 -30.24
CA ASP A 165 -7.10 7.88 -29.83
C ASP A 165 -6.76 7.43 -28.40
N LEU A 166 -7.78 7.11 -27.59
CA LEU A 166 -7.64 6.79 -26.17
C LEU A 166 -8.29 5.45 -25.78
N ALA A 167 -8.97 4.79 -26.71
CA ALA A 167 -9.70 3.57 -26.43
C ALA A 167 -8.75 2.46 -25.96
N VAL A 168 -8.98 1.97 -24.75
CA VAL A 168 -8.39 0.76 -24.19
C VAL A 168 -9.52 -0.28 -24.13
N PRO A 169 -9.79 -1.05 -25.22
CA PRO A 169 -11.04 -1.78 -25.36
C PRO A 169 -11.27 -2.85 -24.29
N ILE A 170 -10.19 -3.33 -23.69
CA ILE A 170 -10.22 -4.34 -22.63
C ILE A 170 -10.85 -3.79 -21.35
N ALA A 171 -10.65 -2.52 -20.99
CA ALA A 171 -11.22 -1.95 -19.76
C ALA A 171 -12.76 -1.98 -19.73
N PRO A 172 -13.49 -1.40 -20.72
CA PRO A 172 -14.95 -1.47 -20.75
C PRO A 172 -15.49 -2.88 -21.07
N ALA A 173 -14.70 -3.76 -21.69
CA ALA A 173 -15.09 -5.14 -21.94
C ALA A 173 -15.02 -6.01 -20.67
N THR A 174 -14.06 -5.73 -19.79
CA THR A 174 -13.86 -6.46 -18.54
C THR A 174 -14.82 -5.98 -17.45
N MET A 175 -14.88 -4.67 -17.17
CA MET A 175 -15.78 -4.12 -16.16
C MET A 175 -16.42 -2.82 -16.64
N SER A 176 -17.73 -2.65 -16.43
CA SER A 176 -18.42 -1.42 -16.80
C SER A 176 -18.21 -0.33 -15.76
N ARG A 177 -17.92 0.90 -16.19
CA ARG A 177 -17.90 2.05 -15.29
C ARG A 177 -19.32 2.57 -15.05
N LYS A 178 -19.74 2.67 -13.79
CA LYS A 178 -20.93 3.46 -13.42
C LYS A 178 -20.53 4.93 -13.37
N ILE A 179 -21.16 5.73 -14.21
CA ILE A 179 -21.07 7.19 -14.13
C ILE A 179 -22.03 7.59 -13.00
N SER A 180 -21.49 7.99 -11.85
CA SER A 180 -22.25 8.63 -10.77
C SER A 180 -22.37 10.12 -11.03
#